data_AF-X1PZV2-F1
#
_entry.id   AF-X1PZV2-F1
#
_cell.length_a   1.000
_cell.length_b   1.000
_cell.length_c   1.000
_cell.angle_alpha   90.00
_cell.angle_beta   90.00
_cell.angle_gamma   90.00
#
_symmetry.space_group_name_H-M   'P 1'
#
loop_
_entity.id
_entity.type
_entity.pdbx_description
1 polymer ?
#
loop_
_entity_poly.entity_id
_entity_poly.type
_entity_poly.pdbx_seq_one_letter_code
_entity_poly.pdbx_strand_id
1 'polypeptide(L)'
;MSEQIDTETKSYSRLMDEVLNHVIYHAEDFRTQRLSGAMPKESSYLVTGDNQNFINLLPLKDNRYLALFYDIADIPDKPMNDKLLVKHSDAWILYYDSQHARWSSEAWNKQIGNKKFI
;
A
#
# COMPACT_ATOMS: atom_id res chain seq x y z
N MET A 1 -26.30 11.48 -21.15
CA MET A 1 -24.83 11.35 -21.05
C MET A 1 -24.38 11.27 -19.57
N SER A 2 -25.03 10.45 -18.73
CA SER A 2 -24.75 10.36 -17.28
C SER A 2 -24.42 8.94 -16.80
N GLU A 3 -24.57 7.92 -17.64
CA GLU A 3 -24.35 6.51 -17.28
C GLU A 3 -22.87 6.09 -17.36
N GLN A 4 -22.08 6.77 -18.19
CA GLN A 4 -20.67 6.44 -18.41
C GLN A 4 -19.78 6.82 -17.21
N ILE A 5 -20.06 7.96 -16.57
CA ILE A 5 -19.34 8.45 -15.37
C ILE A 5 -19.60 7.54 -14.15
N ASP A 6 -20.83 7.04 -14.01
CA ASP A 6 -21.21 6.15 -12.89
C ASP A 6 -20.56 4.77 -13.01
N THR A 7 -20.37 4.29 -14.25
CA THR A 7 -19.71 3.00 -14.53
C THR A 7 -18.20 3.06 -14.28
N GLU A 8 -17.53 4.13 -14.72
CA GLU A 8 -16.10 4.33 -14.48
C GLU A 8 -15.77 4.49 -12.99
N THR A 9 -16.63 5.19 -12.25
CA THR A 9 -16.47 5.38 -10.79
C THR A 9 -16.60 4.06 -10.02
N LYS A 10 -17.57 3.22 -10.37
CA LYS A 10 -17.78 1.89 -9.76
C LYS A 10 -16.68 0.90 -10.14
N SER A 11 -16.16 0.99 -11.35
CA SER A 11 -15.03 0.15 -11.78
C SER A 11 -13.76 0.55 -11.03
N TYR A 12 -13.53 1.86 -10.87
CA TYR A 12 -12.38 2.37 -10.13
C TYR A 12 -12.42 1.98 -8.64
N SER A 13 -13.59 2.05 -8.00
CA SER A 13 -13.73 1.65 -6.59
C SER A 13 -13.42 0.16 -6.39
N ARG A 14 -13.90 -0.71 -7.28
CA ARG A 14 -13.63 -2.15 -7.20
C ARG A 14 -12.15 -2.47 -7.36
N LEU A 15 -11.48 -1.85 -8.32
CA LEU A 15 -10.03 -2.02 -8.51
C LEU A 15 -9.24 -1.57 -7.28
N MET A 16 -9.65 -0.47 -6.64
CA MET A 16 -9.00 0.03 -5.43
C MET A 16 -9.24 -0.89 -4.22
N ASP A 17 -10.43 -1.48 -4.09
CA ASP A 17 -10.73 -2.46 -3.05
C ASP A 17 -9.89 -3.74 -3.23
N GLU A 18 -9.71 -4.19 -4.48
CA GLU A 18 -8.84 -5.33 -4.80
C GLU A 18 -7.37 -5.04 -4.44
N VAL A 19 -6.84 -3.88 -4.82
CA VAL A 19 -5.47 -3.46 -4.46
C VAL A 19 -5.32 -3.38 -2.94
N LEU A 20 -6.29 -2.78 -2.24
CA LEU A 20 -6.25 -2.68 -0.78
C LEU A 20 -6.29 -4.06 -0.11
N ASN A 21 -7.05 -5.02 -0.65
CA ASN A 21 -7.06 -6.39 -0.14
C ASN A 21 -5.69 -7.06 -0.28
N HIS A 22 -4.99 -6.87 -1.41
CA HIS A 22 -3.62 -7.36 -1.58
C HIS A 22 -2.66 -6.68 -0.58
N VAL A 23 -2.77 -5.36 -0.42
CA VAL A 23 -1.98 -4.59 0.53
C VAL A 23 -2.18 -5.09 1.97
N ILE A 24 -3.42 -5.34 2.40
CA ILE A 24 -3.73 -5.87 3.72
C ILE A 24 -3.21 -7.30 3.89
N TYR A 25 -3.34 -8.16 2.87
CA TYR A 25 -2.82 -9.52 2.90
C TYR A 25 -1.30 -9.54 3.16
N HIS A 26 -0.54 -8.72 2.41
CA HIS A 26 0.91 -8.62 2.61
C HIS A 26 1.27 -7.93 3.93
N ALA A 27 0.46 -6.99 4.42
CA ALA A 27 0.67 -6.38 5.73
C ALA A 27 0.53 -7.38 6.88
N GLU A 28 -0.42 -8.30 6.79
CA GLU A 28 -0.62 -9.38 7.77
C GLU A 28 0.53 -10.40 7.76
N ASP A 29 0.97 -10.81 6.57
CA ASP A 29 2.15 -11.66 6.41
C ASP A 29 3.40 -10.99 7.01
N PHE A 30 3.65 -9.73 6.65
CA PHE A 30 4.76 -8.94 7.19
C PHE A 30 4.70 -8.82 8.73
N ARG A 31 3.51 -8.54 9.28
CA ARG A 31 3.29 -8.48 10.74
C ARG A 31 3.63 -9.82 11.40
N THR A 32 3.19 -10.93 10.81
CA THR A 32 3.42 -12.28 11.35
C THR A 32 4.90 -12.66 11.32
N GLN A 33 5.62 -12.33 10.25
CA GLN A 33 7.06 -12.52 10.16
C GLN A 33 7.82 -11.72 11.22
N ARG A 34 7.42 -10.45 11.46
CA ARG A 34 8.03 -9.64 12.53
C ARG A 34 7.81 -10.23 13.92
N LEU A 35 6.62 -10.79 14.17
CA LEU A 35 6.32 -11.47 15.42
C LEU A 35 7.10 -12.78 15.60
N SER A 36 7.44 -13.48 14.52
CA SER A 36 8.25 -14.70 14.57
C SER A 36 9.76 -14.44 14.72
N GLY A 37 10.19 -13.17 14.77
CA GLY A 37 11.59 -12.77 14.89
C GLY A 37 12.35 -12.73 13.56
N ALA A 38 11.69 -13.04 12.43
CA ALA A 38 12.20 -12.71 11.11
C ALA A 38 11.98 -11.21 10.89
N MET A 39 13.00 -10.39 11.18
CA MET A 39 12.93 -8.93 11.01
C MET A 39 13.60 -8.46 9.71
N PRO A 40 12.88 -8.39 8.57
CA PRO A 40 13.26 -7.49 7.49
C PRO A 40 13.05 -6.04 7.94
N LYS A 41 14.03 -5.16 7.68
CA LYS A 41 13.89 -3.70 7.91
C LYS A 41 12.78 -3.12 7.04
N GLU A 42 12.63 -3.68 5.85
CA GLU A 42 11.63 -3.35 4.83
C GLU A 42 11.33 -4.64 4.07
N SER A 43 10.08 -4.82 3.65
CA SER A 43 9.71 -5.94 2.78
C SER A 43 9.09 -5.43 1.49
N SER A 44 9.67 -5.87 0.37
CA SER A 44 9.17 -5.65 -0.97
C SER A 44 8.52 -6.94 -1.47
N TYR A 45 7.23 -6.87 -1.82
CA TYR A 45 6.45 -7.98 -2.36
C TYR A 45 6.07 -7.70 -3.81
N LEU A 46 6.25 -8.67 -4.71
CA LEU A 46 5.73 -8.61 -6.07
C LEU A 46 4.27 -9.09 -6.05
N VAL A 47 3.35 -8.29 -6.60
CA VAL A 47 1.90 -8.53 -6.46
C VAL A 47 1.33 -9.35 -7.62
N THR A 48 1.88 -9.28 -8.84
CA THR A 48 1.37 -10.02 -10.01
C THR A 48 2.47 -10.41 -11.01
N GLY A 49 2.16 -11.39 -11.88
CA GLY A 49 3.09 -12.05 -12.80
C GLY A 49 3.33 -11.36 -14.15
N ASP A 50 2.51 -10.37 -14.52
CA ASP A 50 2.59 -9.70 -15.83
C ASP A 50 2.93 -8.20 -15.73
N ASN A 51 2.50 -7.54 -14.64
CA ASN A 51 2.88 -6.17 -14.32
C ASN A 51 3.87 -6.19 -13.16
N GLN A 52 4.92 -5.38 -13.23
CA GLN A 52 5.95 -5.29 -12.21
C GLN A 52 5.46 -4.39 -11.05
N ASN A 53 4.29 -4.73 -10.50
CA ASN A 53 3.66 -4.07 -9.38
C ASN A 53 4.26 -4.57 -8.07
N PHE A 54 4.70 -3.64 -7.23
CA PHE A 54 5.32 -3.92 -5.94
C PHE A 54 4.52 -3.32 -4.80
N ILE A 55 4.57 -4.02 -3.66
CA ILE A 55 4.16 -3.50 -2.35
C ILE A 55 5.41 -3.40 -1.48
N ASN A 56 5.73 -2.20 -1.03
CA ASN A 56 6.70 -1.98 0.04
C ASN A 56 5.97 -1.74 1.36
N LEU A 57 6.37 -2.50 2.38
CA LEU A 57 5.84 -2.39 3.73
C LEU A 57 6.92 -1.94 4.70
N LEU A 58 6.59 -0.85 5.40
CA LEU A 58 7.44 -0.19 6.37
C LEU A 58 6.73 -0.18 7.72
N PRO A 59 7.32 -0.75 8.78
CA PRO A 59 6.71 -0.72 10.09
C PRO A 59 6.83 0.68 10.70
N LEU A 60 5.72 1.17 11.26
CA LEU A 60 5.68 2.39 12.03
C LEU A 60 5.47 2.05 13.52
N LYS A 61 5.33 3.09 14.36
CA LYS A 61 4.98 2.93 15.78
C LYS A 61 3.50 2.54 15.93
N ASP A 62 3.14 2.05 17.11
CA ASP A 62 1.76 1.83 17.54
C ASP A 62 0.94 0.92 16.61
N ASN A 63 1.51 -0.20 16.17
CA ASN A 63 0.88 -1.16 15.25
C ASN A 63 0.44 -0.56 13.90
N ARG A 64 1.10 0.52 13.47
CA ARG A 64 0.89 1.10 12.15
C ARG A 64 1.93 0.63 11.15
N TYR A 65 1.55 0.68 9.88
CA TYR A 65 2.38 0.27 8.76
C TYR A 65 2.15 1.24 7.61
N LEU A 66 3.24 1.71 7.00
CA LEU A 66 3.18 2.39 5.72
C LEU A 66 3.24 1.33 4.62
N ALA A 67 2.21 1.27 3.79
CA ALA A 67 2.18 0.44 2.60
C ALA A 67 2.28 1.33 1.36
N LEU A 68 3.18 0.99 0.45
CA LEU A 68 3.39 1.69 -0.81
C LEU A 68 3.15 0.72 -1.95
N PHE A 69 2.20 1.01 -2.82
CA PHE A 69 1.92 0.24 -4.03
C PHE A 69 2.33 1.04 -5.26
N TYR A 70 3.15 0.44 -6.13
CA TYR A 70 3.65 1.12 -7.32
C TYR A 70 3.97 0.13 -8.44
N ASP A 71 3.87 0.58 -9.68
CA ASP A 71 4.48 -0.09 -10.82
C ASP A 71 5.94 0.37 -10.93
N ILE A 72 6.90 -0.55 -10.98
CA ILE A 72 8.31 -0.17 -11.17
C ILE A 72 8.55 0.52 -12.52
N ALA A 73 7.69 0.29 -13.53
CA ALA A 73 7.77 0.98 -14.82
C ALA A 73 7.48 2.48 -14.69
N ASP A 74 6.70 2.88 -13.69
CA ASP A 74 6.37 4.29 -13.39
C ASP A 74 7.44 4.97 -12.54
N ILE A 75 8.51 4.26 -12.16
CA ILE A 75 9.61 4.78 -11.35
C ILE A 75 10.78 5.22 -12.23
N PRO A 76 11.06 6.54 -12.34
CA PRO A 76 11.92 7.08 -13.38
C PRO A 76 13.42 6.80 -13.22
N ASP A 77 13.96 6.53 -12.02
CA ASP A 77 15.41 6.31 -11.83
C ASP A 77 15.74 5.43 -10.60
N LYS A 78 16.79 4.61 -10.72
CA LYS A 78 17.45 3.87 -9.61
C LYS A 78 18.87 4.43 -9.39
N PRO A 79 19.39 4.52 -8.14
CA PRO A 79 18.80 4.07 -6.89
C PRO A 79 17.72 5.02 -6.37
N MET A 80 16.70 4.42 -5.77
CA MET A 80 15.54 5.12 -5.27
C MET A 80 15.84 5.78 -3.92
N ASN A 81 15.34 6.99 -3.69
CA ASN A 81 15.20 7.53 -2.34
C ASN A 81 13.72 7.48 -1.91
N ASP A 82 13.47 7.39 -0.61
CA ASP A 82 12.12 7.20 -0.05
C ASP A 82 11.13 8.28 -0.52
N LYS A 83 11.62 9.50 -0.79
CA LYS A 83 10.79 10.61 -1.28
C LYS A 83 10.29 10.38 -2.70
N LEU A 84 11.11 9.81 -3.58
CA LEU A 84 10.71 9.48 -4.94
C LEU A 84 9.73 8.31 -4.94
N LEU A 85 9.96 7.30 -4.11
CA LEU A 85 9.05 6.17 -4.01
C LEU A 85 7.65 6.61 -3.59
N VAL A 86 7.54 7.37 -2.49
CA VAL A 86 6.24 7.87 -1.99
C VAL A 86 5.54 8.76 -3.02
N LYS A 87 6.27 9.48 -3.88
CA LYS A 87 5.68 10.34 -4.92
C LYS A 87 5.06 9.55 -6.07
N HIS A 88 5.61 8.38 -6.39
CA HIS A 88 5.19 7.53 -7.51
C HIS A 88 4.43 6.28 -7.04
N SER A 89 3.95 6.27 -5.80
CA SER A 89 3.20 5.15 -5.22
C SER A 89 1.84 5.62 -4.71
N ASP A 90 0.85 4.74 -4.79
CA ASP A 90 -0.30 4.81 -3.90
C ASP A 90 0.15 4.43 -2.49
N ALA A 91 -0.22 5.24 -1.49
CA ALA A 91 0.25 5.06 -0.12
C ALA A 91 -0.90 4.90 0.88
N TRP A 92 -0.77 3.94 1.79
CA TRP A 92 -1.69 3.75 2.92
C TRP A 92 -0.96 3.77 4.25
N ILE A 93 -1.60 4.36 5.26
CA ILE A 93 -1.31 4.04 6.66
C ILE A 93 -2.32 3.02 7.12
N LEU A 94 -1.83 1.81 7.33
CA LEU A 94 -2.60 0.70 7.86
C LEU A 94 -2.41 0.65 9.37
N TYR A 95 -3.49 0.40 10.10
CA TYR A 95 -3.47 0.12 11.52
C TYR A 95 -3.97 -1.31 11.77
N TYR A 96 -3.24 -2.03 12.62
CA TYR A 96 -3.68 -3.33 13.12
C TYR A 96 -4.22 -3.20 14.54
N ASP A 97 -5.53 -3.38 14.68
CA ASP A 97 -6.18 -3.52 15.97
C ASP A 97 -5.96 -4.94 16.50
N SER A 98 -5.02 -5.07 17.44
CA SER A 98 -4.73 -6.35 18.08
C SER A 98 -5.85 -6.88 18.97
N GLN A 99 -6.77 -6.03 19.44
CA GLN A 99 -7.88 -6.46 20.29
C GLN A 99 -8.95 -7.20 19.47
N HIS A 100 -9.18 -6.74 18.24
CA HIS A 100 -10.19 -7.32 17.34
C HIS A 100 -9.58 -8.10 16.16
N ALA A 101 -8.25 -8.27 16.15
CA ALA A 101 -7.48 -8.90 15.08
C ALA A 101 -7.85 -8.37 13.69
N ARG A 102 -7.95 -7.05 13.56
CA ARG A 102 -8.52 -6.40 12.37
C ARG A 102 -7.60 -5.32 11.81
N TRP A 103 -7.51 -5.28 10.49
CA TRP A 103 -6.86 -4.19 9.75
C TRP A 103 -7.85 -3.08 9.38
N SER A 104 -7.37 -1.84 9.43
CA SER A 104 -8.06 -0.67 8.87
C SER A 104 -7.06 0.23 8.15
N SER A 105 -7.55 0.95 7.14
CA SER A 105 -6.82 2.07 6.54
C SER A 105 -7.17 3.34 7.31
N GLU A 106 -6.19 3.94 7.98
CA GLU A 106 -6.35 5.23 8.66
C GLU A 106 -6.21 6.41 7.68
N ALA A 107 -5.42 6.22 6.63
CA ALA A 107 -5.21 7.22 5.59
C ALA A 107 -4.83 6.55 4.28
N TRP A 108 -5.32 7.10 3.17
CA TRP A 108 -4.96 6.71 1.82
C TRP A 108 -4.59 7.96 1.01
N ASN A 109 -3.58 7.82 0.17
CA ASN A 109 -3.11 8.89 -0.66
C ASN A 109 -2.90 8.44 -2.11
N LYS A 110 -3.81 8.88 -3.00
CA LYS A 110 -3.89 8.53 -4.43
C LYS A 110 -2.86 9.25 -5.32
N GLN A 111 -2.24 10.34 -4.85
CA GLN A 111 -1.36 11.18 -5.69
C GLN A 111 -0.32 12.02 -4.91
N ILE A 112 -0.26 11.87 -3.59
CA ILE A 112 -0.11 13.02 -2.67
C ILE A 112 -1.24 14.05 -2.86
N GLY A 113 -2.49 13.63 -2.61
CA GLY A 113 -3.66 14.47 -2.35
C GLY A 113 -3.92 14.65 -0.85
N ASN A 114 -3.50 15.79 -0.31
CA ASN A 114 -3.83 16.39 0.99
C ASN A 114 -3.53 15.59 2.27
N LYS A 115 -2.26 15.23 2.45
CA LYS A 115 -1.41 15.63 3.60
C LYS A 115 -0.18 14.73 3.55
N LYS A 116 0.99 15.36 3.50
CA LYS A 116 2.24 14.68 3.82
C LYS A 116 2.04 14.02 5.19
N PHE A 117 2.39 12.74 5.31
CA PHE A 117 2.68 12.15 6.62
C PHE A 117 3.96 12.85 7.12
N ILE A 118 3.79 13.97 7.83
CA ILE A 118 4.83 14.71 8.57
C ILE A 118 4.68 14.31 10.03
#